data_AF-A0A7V9JHY0-F1
#
_entry.id   AF-A0A7V9JHY0-F1
#
_cell.length_a   1.000
_cell.length_b   1.000
_cell.length_c   1.000
_cell.angle_alpha   90.00
_cell.angle_beta   90.00
_cell.angle_gamma   90.00
#
_symmetry.space_group_name_H-M   'P 1'
#
loop_
_entity.id
_entity.type
_entity.pdbx_description
1 polymer ?
#
loop_
_entity_poly.entity_id
_entity_poly.type
_entity_poly.pdbx_seq_one_letter_code
_entity_poly.pdbx_strand_id
1 'polypeptide(L)'
;MRIDVGDLRLFFDVDGAKLVPEGPWLRERPTVLLLHPGPGFDHALFKVQLGPWLAERAQVVYLDGRGGGRSDTGPPDELRV
;
A
#
# COMPACT_ATOMS: atom_id res chain seq x y z
N MET A 1 2.98 -7.45 3.30
CA MET A 1 3.04 -8.54 2.30
C MET A 1 3.87 -8.08 1.11
N ARG A 2 4.24 -8.97 0.19
CA ARG A 2 4.91 -8.60 -1.07
C ARG A 2 4.15 -9.14 -2.27
N ILE A 3 4.13 -8.40 -3.37
CA ILE A 3 3.57 -8.81 -4.65
C ILE A 3 4.65 -8.73 -5.72
N ASP A 4 4.73 -9.78 -6.54
CA ASP A 4 5.59 -9.81 -7.74
C ASP A 4 4.90 -9.02 -8.86
N VAL A 5 5.60 -8.05 -9.45
CA VAL A 5 5.11 -7.24 -10.58
C VAL A 5 5.93 -7.46 -11.85
N GLY A 6 6.71 -8.53 -11.91
CA GLY A 6 7.53 -8.94 -13.05
C GLY A 6 9.02 -8.79 -12.78
N ASP A 7 9.50 -7.55 -12.71
CA ASP A 7 10.93 -7.23 -12.56
C ASP A 7 11.37 -7.05 -11.11
N LEU A 8 10.44 -6.87 -10.18
CA LEU A 8 10.70 -6.75 -8.75
C LEU A 8 9.47 -7.11 -7.91
N ARG A 9 9.67 -7.20 -6.59
CA ARG A 9 8.58 -7.36 -5.65
C ARG A 9 8.33 -6.08 -4.87
N LEU A 10 7.08 -5.61 -4.89
CA LEU A 10 6.63 -4.46 -4.12
C LEU A 10 6.10 -4.91 -2.77
N PHE A 11 6.51 -4.23 -1.70
CA PHE A 11 5.90 -4.38 -0.40
C PHE A 11 4.63 -3.54 -0.32
N PHE A 12 3.59 -4.13 0.23
CA PHE A 12 2.37 -3.43 0.57
C PHE A 12 1.82 -3.92 1.91
N ASP A 13 1.10 -3.05 2.59
CA ASP A 13 0.30 -3.39 3.77
C ASP A 13 -1.17 -3.03 3.52
N VAL A 14 -2.08 -3.68 4.22
CA VAL A 14 -3.53 -3.49 4.03
C VAL A 14 -4.20 -3.22 5.36
N ASP A 15 -5.08 -2.23 5.39
CA ASP A 15 -5.93 -1.92 6.54
C ASP A 15 -7.40 -1.85 6.13
N GLY A 16 -8.27 -2.49 6.92
CA GLY A 16 -9.67 -2.70 6.62
C GLY A 16 -9.97 -3.80 5.58
N ALA A 17 -11.19 -4.33 5.63
CA ALA A 17 -11.68 -5.34 4.69
C ALA A 17 -12.24 -4.72 3.41
N LYS A 18 -12.03 -5.40 2.27
CA LYS A 18 -12.65 -5.06 0.97
C LYS A 18 -14.15 -5.37 0.95
N LEU A 19 -14.50 -6.54 1.47
CA LEU A 19 -15.88 -7.00 1.59
C LEU A 19 -16.26 -6.97 3.07
N VAL A 20 -17.37 -6.31 3.39
CA VAL A 20 -17.91 -6.24 4.75
C VAL A 20 -19.34 -6.78 4.80
N PRO A 21 -19.77 -7.40 5.90
CA PRO A 21 -21.15 -7.84 6.05
C PRO A 21 -22.15 -6.68 5.92
N GLU A 22 -23.21 -6.92 5.15
CA GLU A 22 -24.39 -6.06 5.04
C GLU A 22 -25.64 -6.95 5.14
N GLY A 23 -26.02 -7.28 6.37
CA GLY A 23 -27.03 -8.29 6.63
C GLY A 23 -26.60 -9.67 6.08
N PRO A 24 -27.39 -10.32 5.22
CA PRO A 24 -27.03 -11.60 4.61
C PRO A 24 -26.08 -11.45 3.40
N TRP A 25 -25.74 -10.22 3.00
CA TRP A 25 -24.91 -9.95 1.83
C TRP A 25 -23.51 -9.47 2.23
N LEU A 26 -22.61 -9.44 1.25
CA LEU A 26 -21.33 -8.75 1.36
C LEU A 26 -21.38 -7.48 0.52
N ARG A 27 -21.05 -6.34 1.15
CA ARG A 27 -20.89 -5.07 0.45
C ARG A 27 -19.41 -4.79 0.22
N GLU A 28 -19.10 -4.34 -1.00
CA GLU A 28 -17.77 -3.86 -1.34
C GLU A 28 -17.52 -2.45 -0.79
N ARG A 29 -16.34 -2.24 -0.21
CA ARG A 29 -15.82 -0.92 0.18
C ARG A 29 -14.87 -0.39 -0.91
N PRO A 30 -14.80 0.94 -1.10
CA PRO A 30 -13.79 1.51 -2.00
C PRO A 30 -12.38 1.11 -1.53
N THR A 31 -11.46 0.99 -2.49
CA THR A 31 -10.05 0.76 -2.21
C THR A 31 -9.30 2.07 -2.42
N VAL A 32 -8.51 2.50 -1.43
CA VAL A 32 -7.65 3.68 -1.52
C VAL A 32 -6.21 3.23 -1.48
N LEU A 33 -5.43 3.64 -2.47
CA LEU A 33 -3.99 3.41 -2.52
C LEU A 33 -3.25 4.63 -1.98
N LEU A 34 -2.41 4.44 -0.97
CA LEU A 34 -1.55 5.49 -0.42
C LEU A 34 -0.13 5.32 -0.94
N LEU A 35 0.31 6.31 -1.70
CA LEU A 35 1.63 6.40 -2.32
C LEU A 35 2.49 7.41 -1.58
N HIS A 36 3.70 7.02 -1.17
CA HIS A 36 4.64 7.91 -0.53
C HIS A 36 5.15 8.99 -1.51
N PRO A 37 5.58 10.17 -1.04
CA PRO A 37 5.80 11.35 -1.89
C PRO A 37 7.09 11.29 -2.72
N GLY A 38 7.97 10.33 -2.49
CA GLY A 38 9.24 10.21 -3.21
C GLY A 38 10.36 9.56 -2.40
N PRO A 39 11.62 9.71 -2.85
CA PRO A 39 12.80 9.10 -2.23
C PRO A 39 12.98 9.48 -0.75
N GLY A 40 13.52 8.54 0.04
CA GLY A 40 13.76 8.72 1.47
C GLY A 40 12.52 8.56 2.35
N PHE A 41 11.34 8.37 1.76
CA PHE A 41 10.09 8.07 2.46
C PHE A 41 9.59 6.67 2.13
N ASP A 42 8.84 6.10 3.05
CA ASP A 42 8.06 4.87 2.85
C ASP A 42 6.59 5.11 3.24
N HIS A 43 5.75 4.08 3.08
CA HIS A 43 4.33 4.22 3.38
C HIS A 43 4.01 4.47 4.87
N ALA A 44 4.97 4.30 5.79
CA ALA A 44 4.74 4.44 7.22
C ALA A 44 4.31 5.86 7.60
N LEU A 45 4.63 6.87 6.77
CA LEU A 45 4.13 8.24 6.88
C LEU A 45 2.61 8.32 7.08
N PHE A 46 1.86 7.38 6.51
CA PHE A 46 0.41 7.40 6.56
C PHE A 46 -0.20 6.57 7.69
N LYS A 47 0.59 5.86 8.49
CA LYS A 47 0.07 4.85 9.43
C LYS A 47 -0.57 5.41 10.71
N VAL A 48 -0.40 6.70 11.00
CA VAL A 48 -0.91 7.30 12.26
C VAL A 48 -2.23 8.04 12.08
N GLN A 49 -2.34 8.90 11.07
CA GLN A 49 -3.51 9.77 10.90
C GLN A 49 -4.32 9.41 9.66
N LEU A 50 -3.78 9.65 8.47
CA LEU A 50 -4.52 9.53 7.22
C LEU A 50 -5.01 8.09 6.95
N GLY A 51 -4.14 7.10 7.18
CA GLY A 51 -4.44 5.70 6.97
C GLY A 51 -5.61 5.19 7.82
N PRO A 52 -5.51 5.26 9.17
CA PRO A 52 -6.61 4.87 10.05
C PRO A 52 -7.92 5.60 9.77
N TRP A 53 -7.86 6.92 9.48
CA TRP A 53 -9.05 7.71 9.13
C TRP A 53 -9.73 7.21 7.84
N LEU A 54 -8.96 6.89 6.81
CA LEU A 54 -9.49 6.31 5.57
C LEU A 54 -10.02 4.88 5.80
N ALA A 55 -9.34 4.08 6.63
CA ALA A 55 -9.69 2.70 6.93
C ALA A 55 -11.03 2.55 7.66
N GLU A 56 -11.60 3.63 8.21
CA GLU A 56 -12.99 3.66 8.70
C GLU A 56 -14.01 3.45 7.56
N ARG A 57 -13.72 3.91 6.33
CA ARG A 57 -14.69 3.89 5.21
C ARG A 57 -14.23 3.13 3.96
N ALA A 58 -12.93 2.91 3.80
CA ALA A 58 -12.32 2.20 2.67
C ALA A 58 -11.47 1.01 3.14
N GLN A 59 -11.12 0.14 2.19
CA GLN A 59 -9.90 -0.66 2.31
C GLN A 59 -8.72 0.23 1.92
N VAL A 60 -7.72 0.34 2.78
CA VAL A 60 -6.52 1.11 2.52
C VAL A 60 -5.38 0.18 2.16
N VAL A 61 -4.74 0.42 1.03
CA VAL A 61 -3.51 -0.26 0.61
C VAL A 61 -2.37 0.74 0.73
N TYR A 62 -1.41 0.44 1.59
CA TYR A 62 -0.18 1.20 1.76
C TYR A 62 0.89 0.58 0.87
N LEU A 63 1.47 1.36 -0.04
CA LEU A 63 2.43 0.84 -1.00
C LEU A 63 3.80 1.49 -0.82
N ASP A 64 4.83 0.65 -0.71
CA ASP A 64 6.21 1.07 -0.89
C ASP A 64 6.54 0.97 -2.39
N GLY A 65 6.96 2.07 -3.01
CA GLY A 65 7.38 2.08 -4.41
C GLY A 65 8.69 1.33 -4.66
N ARG A 66 9.11 1.23 -5.93
CA ARG A 66 10.43 0.67 -6.31
C ARG A 66 11.53 1.36 -5.51
N GLY A 67 12.36 0.58 -4.81
CA GLY A 67 13.42 1.09 -3.94
C GLY A 67 12.98 1.91 -2.73
N GLY A 68 11.68 2.00 -2.46
CA GLY A 68 11.13 2.59 -1.25
C GLY A 68 10.93 1.54 -0.17
N GLY A 69 11.15 1.93 1.10
CA GLY A 69 10.81 1.13 2.27
C GLY A 69 11.26 -0.32 2.20
N ARG A 70 10.28 -1.23 2.13
CA ARG A 70 10.48 -2.69 2.18
C ARG A 70 10.35 -3.37 0.81
N SER A 71 10.16 -2.59 -0.26
CA SER A 71 10.15 -3.08 -1.64
C SER A 71 11.57 -3.40 -2.12
N ASP A 72 11.66 -4.26 -3.13
CA ASP A 72 12.94 -4.52 -3.78
C ASP A 72 13.42 -3.23 -4.52
N THR A 73 14.73 -2.99 -4.53
CA THR A 73 15.36 -1.78 -5.13
C THR A 73 15.42 -1.81 -6.66
N GLY A 74 15.15 -2.95 -7.27
CA GLY A 74 15.55 -3.21 -8.65
C GLY A 74 17.06 -3.50 -8.75
N PRO A 75 17.55 -3.85 -9.95
CA PRO A 75 18.95 -4.15 -10.17
C PRO A 75 19.82 -2.88 -9.98
N PRO A 76 21.05 -3.00 -9.42
CA PRO A 76 21.85 -1.84 -9.01
C PRO A 76 22.19 -0.85 -10.14
N ASP A 77 22.26 -1.32 -11.38
CA ASP A 77 22.57 -0.54 -12.58
C ASP A 77 21.39 0.32 -13.08
N GLU A 78 20.18 0.09 -12.57
CA GLU A 78 19.00 0.93 -12.85
C GLU A 78 18.76 2.03 -11.81
N LEU A 79 19.57 2.10 -10.75
CA LEU A 79 19.47 3.12 -9.72
C LEU A 79 19.83 4.49 -10.31
N ARG A 80 18.82 5.34 -10.57
CA ARG A 80 19.00 6.74 -10.96
C ARG A 80 19.25 7.58 -9.71
N VAL A 81 20.49 8.05 -9.54
CA VAL A 81 20.94 8.93 -8.46
C VAL A 81 20.73 10.39 -8.85
#